data_AF-A0A519T3N6-F1
#
_entry.id   AF-A0A519T3N6-F1
#
_cell.length_a   1.000
_cell.length_b   1.000
_cell.length_c   1.000
_cell.angle_alpha   90.00
_cell.angle_beta   90.00
_cell.angle_gamma   90.00
#
_symmetry.space_group_name_H-M   'P 1'
#
loop_
_entity.id
_entity.type
_entity.pdbx_description
1 polymer ?
#
loop_
_entity_poly.entity_id
_entity_poly.type
_entity_poly.pdbx_seq_one_letter_code
_entity_poly.pdbx_strand_id
1 'polypeptide(L)'
;MKLLAVSTDPVYTRSATPSRLDAWFSRYLQDERDLPFAYLMLKITATMLPLAVVLFVPALRGNAWWWAIFGVYFYLSNARFKGPFGLMLHCTSHRVLFKKKYGWMNNYIPWVLGPLFGQTPESYFTHHMGMHHPENNLPDDESSTMFYQRDSVLGFLHYLGDFM
;
A
#
# COMPACT_ATOMS: atom_id res chain seq x y z
N MET A 1 37.73 10.49 9.30
CA MET A 1 36.28 10.28 9.50
C MET A 1 35.55 11.53 9.03
N LYS A 2 34.57 11.42 8.12
CA LYS A 2 33.71 12.56 7.78
C LYS A 2 32.72 12.77 8.92
N LEU A 3 32.72 13.95 9.54
CA LEU A 3 31.68 14.37 10.46
C LEU A 3 30.43 14.67 9.63
N LEU A 4 29.41 13.82 9.76
CA LEU A 4 28.11 14.08 9.14
C LEU A 4 27.33 15.06 10.04
N ALA A 5 26.59 15.98 9.42
CA ALA A 5 25.68 16.87 10.14
C ALA A 5 24.57 16.05 10.82
N VAL A 6 24.07 16.56 11.96
CA VAL A 6 22.91 15.98 12.64
C VAL A 6 21.70 16.13 11.72
N SER A 7 21.02 15.02 11.39
CA SER A 7 19.78 15.06 10.60
C SER A 7 18.70 15.79 11.41
N THR A 8 18.07 16.76 10.76
CA THR A 8 16.90 17.49 11.25
C THR A 8 15.59 16.89 10.71
N ASP A 9 15.67 15.78 9.99
CA ASP A 9 14.49 15.14 9.41
C ASP A 9 13.59 14.60 10.53
N PRO A 10 12.27 14.58 10.32
CA PRO A 10 11.36 13.97 11.28
C PRO A 10 11.75 12.51 11.53
N VAL A 11 12.06 12.20 12.79
CA VAL A 11 12.30 10.83 13.23
C VAL A 11 11.10 10.32 14.01
N TYR A 12 10.94 9.00 14.04
CA TYR A 12 9.95 8.38 14.89
C TYR A 12 10.21 8.73 16.36
N THR A 13 9.20 9.29 17.01
CA THR A 13 9.17 9.52 18.45
C THR A 13 8.19 8.54 19.08
N ARG A 14 8.70 7.70 19.98
CA ARG A 14 7.84 6.75 20.69
C ARG A 14 6.85 7.52 21.57
N SER A 15 5.57 7.17 21.48
CA SER A 15 4.56 7.75 22.36
C SER A 15 4.88 7.43 23.83
N ALA A 16 4.86 8.46 24.68
CA ALA A 16 5.04 8.31 26.13
C ALA A 16 3.87 7.57 26.79
N THR A 17 2.69 7.60 26.17
CA THR A 17 1.45 7.00 26.67
C THR A 17 0.81 6.14 25.57
N PRO A 18 1.37 4.94 25.28
CA PRO A 18 0.81 4.07 24.25
C PRO A 18 -0.61 3.65 24.61
N SER A 19 -1.50 3.68 23.62
CA SER A 19 -2.87 3.21 23.78
C SER A 19 -2.91 1.69 24.01
N ARG A 20 -4.03 1.17 24.51
CA ARG A 20 -4.23 -0.29 24.65
C ARG A 20 -4.11 -1.01 23.30
N LEU A 21 -4.50 -0.34 22.22
CA LEU A 21 -4.43 -0.89 20.87
C LEU A 21 -2.99 -0.86 20.34
N ASP A 22 -2.21 0.18 20.66
CA ASP A 22 -0.77 0.23 20.37
C ASP A 22 -0.06 -0.95 21.04
N ALA A 23 -0.27 -1.09 22.35
CA ALA A 23 0.31 -2.15 23.16
C ALA A 23 -0.14 -3.56 22.72
N TRP A 24 -1.30 -3.67 22.06
CA TRP A 24 -1.76 -4.92 21.46
C TRP A 24 -1.02 -5.20 20.15
N PHE A 25 -0.99 -4.26 19.21
CA PHE A 25 -0.32 -4.43 17.91
C PHE A 25 1.20 -4.64 18.06
N SER A 26 1.88 -3.91 18.94
CA SER A 26 3.33 -4.04 19.17
C SER A 26 3.76 -5.45 19.63
N ARG A 27 2.83 -6.28 20.14
CA ARG A 27 3.11 -7.69 20.45
C ARG A 27 3.42 -8.49 19.19
N TYR A 28 2.80 -8.13 18.06
CA TYR A 28 2.87 -8.83 16.79
C TYR A 28 3.89 -8.22 15.82
N LEU A 29 4.03 -6.89 15.82
CA LEU A 29 4.91 -6.16 14.91
C LEU A 29 6.39 -6.45 15.15
N GLN A 30 7.15 -6.60 14.07
CA GLN A 30 8.60 -6.74 14.12
C GLN A 30 9.27 -5.46 14.63
N ASP A 31 8.74 -4.30 14.25
CA ASP A 31 9.21 -2.97 14.66
C ASP A 31 8.02 -2.10 15.08
N GLU A 32 8.11 -1.42 16.21
CA GLU A 32 7.03 -0.56 16.71
C GLU A 32 6.79 0.68 15.84
N ARG A 33 7.78 1.08 15.02
CA ARG A 33 7.65 2.17 14.05
C ARG A 33 6.62 1.88 12.96
N ASP A 34 6.30 0.62 12.74
CA ASP A 34 5.36 0.17 11.72
C ASP A 34 3.90 0.13 12.22
N LEU A 35 3.66 0.65 13.43
CA LEU A 35 2.31 0.79 13.98
C LEU A 35 1.33 1.52 13.05
N PRO A 36 1.72 2.57 12.29
CA PRO A 36 0.84 3.18 11.30
C PRO A 36 0.31 2.19 10.25
N PHE A 37 1.11 1.19 9.85
CA PHE A 37 0.67 0.15 8.92
C PHE A 37 -0.36 -0.78 9.56
N ALA A 38 -0.19 -1.16 10.83
CA ALA A 38 -1.20 -1.94 11.54
C ALA A 38 -2.55 -1.21 11.63
N TYR A 39 -2.53 0.09 11.92
CA TYR A 39 -3.73 0.93 11.89
C TYR A 39 -4.33 1.08 10.49
N LEU A 40 -3.50 1.22 9.47
CA LEU A 40 -3.96 1.28 8.08
C LEU A 40 -4.63 -0.03 7.66
N MET A 41 -4.03 -1.18 7.99
CA MET A 41 -4.63 -2.50 7.76
C MET A 41 -6.00 -2.60 8.43
N LEU A 42 -6.11 -2.19 9.70
CA LEU A 42 -7.39 -2.20 10.43
C LEU A 42 -8.43 -1.30 9.75
N LYS A 43 -8.05 -0.07 9.35
CA LYS A 43 -8.94 0.87 8.66
C LYS A 43 -9.42 0.31 7.33
N ILE A 44 -8.52 -0.20 6.49
CA ILE A 44 -8.87 -0.79 5.21
C ILE A 44 -9.78 -2.01 5.42
N THR A 45 -9.43 -2.90 6.36
CA THR A 45 -10.24 -4.08 6.67
C THR A 45 -11.64 -3.70 7.15
N ALA A 46 -11.76 -2.70 8.02
CA ALA A 46 -13.05 -2.27 8.58
C ALA A 46 -13.91 -1.45 7.60
N THR A 47 -13.33 -0.94 6.51
CA THR A 47 -14.04 -0.07 5.55
C THR A 47 -14.15 -0.72 4.17
N MET A 48 -13.02 -0.97 3.51
CA MET A 48 -12.96 -1.45 2.14
C MET A 48 -13.52 -2.86 1.97
N LEU A 49 -13.24 -3.76 2.91
CA LEU A 49 -13.65 -5.17 2.78
C LEU A 49 -15.18 -5.33 2.90
N PRO A 50 -15.88 -4.74 3.90
CA PRO A 50 -17.34 -4.70 3.91
C PRO A 50 -17.93 -4.05 2.66
N LEU A 51 -17.39 -2.91 2.21
CA LEU A 51 -17.88 -2.24 0.99
C LEU A 51 -17.74 -3.15 -0.24
N ALA A 52 -16.60 -3.83 -0.40
CA ALA A 52 -16.39 -4.79 -1.46
C ALA A 52 -17.44 -5.90 -1.41
N VAL A 53 -17.64 -6.55 -0.25
CA VAL A 53 -18.64 -7.60 -0.09
C VAL A 53 -20.04 -7.11 -0.48
N VAL A 54 -20.44 -5.93 -0.02
CA VAL A 54 -21.76 -5.37 -0.31
C VAL A 54 -21.95 -5.09 -1.80
N LEU A 55 -20.90 -4.68 -2.53
CA LEU A 55 -20.96 -4.49 -3.98
C LEU A 55 -21.26 -5.79 -4.76
N PHE A 56 -20.97 -6.95 -4.18
CA PHE A 56 -21.27 -8.26 -4.78
C PHE A 56 -22.61 -8.85 -4.32
N VAL A 57 -23.40 -8.15 -3.49
CA VAL A 57 -24.73 -8.62 -3.07
C VAL A 57 -25.73 -8.46 -4.23
N PRO A 58 -26.30 -9.56 -4.78
CA PRO A 58 -27.17 -9.49 -5.95
C PRO A 58 -28.41 -8.60 -5.77
N ALA A 59 -28.97 -8.58 -4.56
CA ALA A 59 -30.17 -7.79 -4.24
C ALA A 59 -29.98 -6.28 -4.36
N LEU A 60 -28.74 -5.78 -4.35
CA LEU A 60 -28.44 -4.36 -4.49
C LEU A 60 -28.12 -3.98 -5.94
N ARG A 61 -27.78 -4.95 -6.80
CA ARG A 61 -27.20 -4.69 -8.11
C ARG A 61 -28.11 -3.81 -8.99
N GLY A 62 -27.53 -2.75 -9.55
CA GLY A 62 -28.21 -1.86 -10.51
C GLY A 62 -29.12 -0.81 -9.89
N ASN A 63 -29.36 -0.82 -8.57
CA ASN A 63 -30.14 0.22 -7.90
C ASN A 63 -29.26 1.42 -7.48
N ALA A 64 -29.89 2.52 -7.06
CA ALA A 64 -29.19 3.74 -6.66
C ALA A 64 -28.24 3.54 -5.45
N TRP A 65 -28.61 2.65 -4.51
CA TRP A 65 -27.77 2.35 -3.35
C TRP A 65 -26.47 1.66 -3.74
N TRP A 66 -26.51 0.75 -4.71
CA TRP A 66 -25.31 0.12 -5.23
C TRP A 66 -24.37 1.14 -5.86
N TRP A 67 -24.89 2.08 -6.65
CA TRP A 67 -24.07 3.16 -7.23
C TRP A 67 -23.48 4.09 -6.16
N ALA A 68 -24.24 4.40 -5.09
CA ALA A 68 -23.73 5.18 -3.97
C ALA A 68 -22.59 4.44 -3.25
N ILE A 69 -22.75 3.14 -2.98
CA ILE A 69 -21.72 2.30 -2.35
C ILE A 69 -20.49 2.18 -3.25
N PHE A 70 -20.69 2.04 -4.56
CA PHE A 70 -19.60 2.02 -5.54
C PHE A 70 -18.84 3.35 -5.53
N GLY A 71 -19.54 4.48 -5.51
CA GLY A 71 -18.92 5.80 -5.40
C GLY A 71 -18.08 5.96 -4.13
N VAL A 72 -18.59 5.51 -2.98
CA VAL A 72 -17.84 5.51 -1.71
C VAL A 72 -16.61 4.59 -1.80
N TYR A 73 -16.79 3.36 -2.27
CA TYR A 73 -15.69 2.41 -2.47
C TYR A 73 -14.61 3.00 -3.38
N PHE A 74 -15.01 3.54 -4.53
CA PHE A 74 -14.12 4.11 -5.54
C PHE A 74 -13.32 5.30 -4.99
N TYR A 75 -13.97 6.20 -4.25
CA TYR A 75 -13.30 7.33 -3.60
C TYR A 75 -12.30 6.84 -2.55
N LEU A 76 -12.71 5.91 -1.68
CA LEU A 76 -11.84 5.40 -0.64
C LEU A 76 -10.66 4.61 -1.22
N SER A 77 -10.88 3.77 -2.24
CA SER A 77 -9.84 2.99 -2.89
C SER A 77 -8.84 3.88 -3.60
N ASN A 78 -9.28 4.82 -4.44
CA ASN A 78 -8.40 5.55 -5.36
C ASN A 78 -7.87 6.86 -4.79
N ALA A 79 -8.69 7.63 -4.08
CA ALA A 79 -8.30 8.95 -3.59
C ALA A 79 -7.80 8.91 -2.13
N ARG A 80 -8.39 8.07 -1.27
CA ARG A 80 -8.05 8.08 0.17
C ARG A 80 -6.93 7.12 0.57
N PHE A 81 -7.00 5.87 0.10
CA PHE A 81 -6.14 4.79 0.60
C PHE A 81 -5.10 4.30 -0.41
N LYS A 82 -5.22 4.57 -1.72
CA LYS A 82 -4.26 4.08 -2.74
C LYS A 82 -2.81 4.40 -2.40
N GLY A 83 -2.51 5.67 -2.11
CA GLY A 83 -1.16 6.11 -1.76
C GLY A 83 -0.63 5.45 -0.48
N PRO A 84 -1.32 5.59 0.67
CA PRO A 84 -0.91 4.94 1.92
C PRO A 84 -0.77 3.42 1.81
N PHE A 85 -1.67 2.74 1.09
CA PHE A 85 -1.60 1.30 0.85
C PHE A 85 -0.37 0.94 0.00
N GLY A 86 -0.13 1.67 -1.09
CA GLY A 86 1.05 1.47 -1.94
C GLY A 86 2.36 1.63 -1.16
N LEU A 87 2.45 2.64 -0.29
CA LEU A 87 3.62 2.81 0.60
C LEU A 87 3.77 1.64 1.58
N MET A 88 2.68 1.20 2.21
CA MET A 88 2.70 0.03 3.09
C MET A 88 3.17 -1.22 2.33
N LEU A 89 2.64 -1.47 1.14
CA LEU A 89 3.03 -2.61 0.29
C LEU A 89 4.52 -2.54 -0.11
N HIS A 90 5.00 -1.36 -0.47
CA HIS A 90 6.42 -1.10 -0.75
C HIS A 90 7.30 -1.43 0.47
N CYS A 91 7.01 -0.83 1.62
CA CYS A 91 7.82 -1.02 2.83
C CYS A 91 7.81 -2.47 3.32
N THR A 92 6.65 -3.13 3.25
CA THR A 92 6.49 -4.52 3.71
C THR A 92 7.09 -5.54 2.76
N SER A 93 7.32 -5.18 1.50
CA SER A 93 8.09 -5.97 0.54
C SER A 93 9.59 -5.97 0.87
N HIS A 94 10.10 -4.86 1.41
CA HIS A 94 11.51 -4.73 1.84
C HIS A 94 11.76 -5.30 3.24
N ARG A 95 10.78 -5.22 4.13
CA ARG A 95 10.90 -5.66 5.52
C ARG A 95 9.60 -6.28 6.01
N VAL A 96 9.68 -7.50 6.52
CA VAL A 96 8.53 -8.18 7.11
C VAL A 96 7.90 -7.37 8.25
N LEU A 97 6.58 -7.25 8.23
CA LEU A 97 5.82 -6.45 9.20
C LEU A 97 5.67 -7.15 10.55
N PHE A 98 5.40 -8.47 10.52
CA PHE A 98 5.15 -9.25 11.72
C PHE A 98 6.34 -10.13 12.11
N LYS A 99 6.50 -10.35 13.42
CA LYS A 99 7.52 -11.24 13.99
C LYS A 99 7.44 -12.63 13.35
N LYS A 100 8.57 -13.32 13.25
CA LYS A 100 8.67 -14.67 12.64
C LYS A 100 7.62 -15.67 13.16
N LYS A 101 7.32 -15.67 14.47
CA LYS A 101 6.28 -16.52 15.08
C LYS A 101 4.85 -16.28 14.53
N TYR A 102 4.63 -15.11 13.93
CA TYR A 102 3.38 -14.68 13.29
C TYR A 102 3.57 -14.49 11.79
N GLY A 103 4.57 -15.14 11.18
CA GLY A 103 4.98 -14.90 9.80
C GLY A 103 3.84 -15.02 8.78
N TRP A 104 2.88 -15.91 9.02
CA TRP A 104 1.68 -16.10 8.18
C TRP A 104 0.82 -14.84 8.05
N MET A 105 0.85 -13.93 9.04
CA MET A 105 0.10 -12.67 8.99
C MET A 105 0.64 -11.71 7.91
N ASN A 106 1.89 -11.87 7.47
CA ASN A 106 2.45 -11.06 6.39
C ASN A 106 1.76 -11.32 5.04
N ASN A 107 1.11 -12.48 4.87
CA ASN A 107 0.34 -12.79 3.66
C ASN A 107 -0.95 -11.96 3.57
N TYR A 108 -1.45 -11.41 4.68
CA TYR A 108 -2.69 -10.66 4.69
C TYR A 108 -2.65 -9.43 3.78
N ILE A 109 -1.50 -8.75 3.69
CA ILE A 109 -1.35 -7.56 2.85
C ILE A 109 -1.48 -7.92 1.36
N PRO A 110 -0.63 -8.79 0.77
CA PRO A 110 -0.72 -9.11 -0.65
C PRO A 110 -1.96 -9.95 -1.01
N TRP A 111 -2.43 -10.84 -0.12
CA TRP A 111 -3.51 -11.78 -0.46
C TRP A 111 -4.92 -11.27 -0.18
N VAL A 112 -5.11 -10.40 0.83
CA VAL A 112 -6.43 -9.91 1.21
C VAL A 112 -6.59 -8.44 0.87
N LEU A 113 -5.63 -7.60 1.24
CA LEU A 113 -5.75 -6.16 1.01
C LEU A 113 -5.38 -5.78 -0.43
N GLY A 114 -4.36 -6.42 -1.01
CA GLY A 114 -3.90 -6.20 -2.40
C GLY A 114 -5.03 -6.20 -3.43
N PRO A 115 -5.88 -7.24 -3.48
CA PRO A 115 -6.97 -7.32 -4.46
C PRO A 115 -7.95 -6.13 -4.39
N LEU A 116 -8.16 -5.53 -3.22
CA LEU A 116 -9.03 -4.36 -3.05
C LEU A 116 -8.49 -3.12 -3.80
N PHE A 117 -7.20 -3.11 -4.13
CA PHE A 117 -6.51 -2.02 -4.85
C PHE A 117 -6.02 -2.43 -6.24
N GLY A 118 -6.49 -3.56 -6.77
CA GLY A 118 -6.10 -4.07 -8.08
C GLY A 118 -4.73 -4.74 -8.12
N GLN A 119 -4.15 -5.07 -6.96
CA GLN A 119 -2.92 -5.86 -6.88
C GLN A 119 -3.27 -7.34 -6.82
N THR A 120 -2.74 -8.11 -7.77
CA THR A 120 -2.77 -9.58 -7.65
C THR A 120 -1.79 -10.02 -6.55
N PRO A 121 -2.07 -11.12 -5.83
CA PRO A 121 -1.16 -11.57 -4.79
C PRO A 121 0.27 -11.77 -5.31
N GLU A 122 1.24 -11.26 -4.56
CA GLU A 122 2.68 -11.41 -4.77
C GLU A 122 3.27 -10.75 -6.04
N SER A 123 2.45 -10.33 -7.01
CA SER A 123 2.93 -9.70 -8.24
C SER A 123 3.73 -8.43 -7.99
N TYR A 124 3.25 -7.55 -7.10
CA TYR A 124 3.99 -6.34 -6.73
C TYR A 124 5.36 -6.68 -6.14
N PHE A 125 5.46 -7.72 -5.30
CA PHE A 125 6.74 -8.12 -4.72
C PHE A 125 7.69 -8.64 -5.82
N THR A 126 7.21 -9.51 -6.70
CA THR A 126 8.01 -10.06 -7.79
C THR A 126 8.46 -8.97 -8.77
N HIS A 127 7.56 -8.07 -9.16
CA HIS A 127 7.90 -6.92 -10.00
C HIS A 127 8.90 -5.98 -9.30
N HIS A 128 8.59 -5.55 -8.07
CA HIS A 128 9.40 -4.56 -7.36
C HIS A 128 10.79 -5.09 -7.00
N MET A 129 10.85 -6.26 -6.35
CA MET A 129 12.11 -6.84 -5.85
C MET A 129 12.85 -7.67 -6.90
N GLY A 130 12.12 -8.32 -7.80
CA GLY A 130 12.70 -9.25 -8.79
C GLY A 130 13.06 -8.61 -10.13
N MET A 131 12.53 -7.43 -10.44
CA MET A 131 12.76 -6.73 -11.71
C MET A 131 13.20 -5.28 -11.48
N HIS A 132 12.34 -4.45 -10.87
CA HIS A 132 12.60 -3.01 -10.71
C HIS A 132 13.85 -2.66 -9.89
N HIS A 133 14.07 -3.28 -8.73
CA HIS A 133 15.30 -3.04 -7.95
C HIS A 133 16.58 -3.49 -8.67
N PRO A 134 16.63 -4.70 -9.27
CA PRO A 134 17.75 -5.12 -10.11
C PRO A 134 18.07 -4.19 -11.27
N GLU A 135 17.04 -3.70 -11.97
CA GLU A 135 17.21 -2.91 -13.19
C GLU A 135 17.30 -1.39 -12.91
N ASN A 136 16.86 -0.95 -11.73
CA ASN A 136 17.04 0.41 -11.21
C ASN A 136 16.51 1.50 -12.17
N ASN A 137 15.35 1.26 -12.80
CA ASN A 137 14.75 2.17 -13.78
C ASN A 137 15.67 2.51 -14.97
N LEU A 138 16.51 1.56 -15.39
CA LEU A 138 17.31 1.62 -16.63
C LEU A 138 16.48 1.10 -17.83
N PRO A 139 16.99 1.10 -19.08
CA PRO A 139 16.21 0.72 -20.25
C PRO A 139 15.61 -0.69 -20.20
N ASP A 140 16.27 -1.62 -19.50
CA ASP A 140 15.82 -3.01 -19.37
C ASP A 140 14.70 -3.17 -18.32
N ASP A 141 14.40 -2.11 -17.55
CA ASP A 141 13.25 -2.09 -16.65
C ASP A 141 11.95 -1.96 -17.45
N GLU A 142 11.13 -3.02 -17.44
CA GLU A 142 9.83 -3.04 -18.13
C GLU A 142 8.84 -2.00 -17.56
N SER A 143 9.16 -1.41 -16.40
CA SER A 143 8.43 -0.27 -15.82
C SER A 143 9.24 1.04 -15.86
N SER A 144 10.29 1.12 -16.68
CA SER A 144 11.16 2.28 -16.78
C SER A 144 10.41 3.53 -17.21
N THR A 145 10.53 4.59 -16.43
CA THR A 145 9.99 5.89 -16.81
C THR A 145 11.01 6.76 -17.55
N MET A 146 12.18 6.24 -17.93
CA MET A 146 13.28 7.08 -18.44
C MET A 146 12.99 7.67 -19.83
N PHE A 147 12.08 7.05 -20.58
CA PHE A 147 11.71 7.47 -21.93
C PHE A 147 10.71 8.63 -21.94
N TYR A 148 10.17 9.01 -20.78
CA TYR A 148 9.18 10.08 -20.66
C TYR A 148 9.77 11.31 -19.99
N GLN A 149 9.40 12.47 -20.53
CA GLN A 149 9.76 13.76 -19.96
C GLN A 149 8.86 14.07 -18.75
N ARG A 150 9.44 14.05 -17.54
CA ARG A 150 8.69 14.11 -16.26
C ARG A 150 8.01 15.44 -15.96
N ASP A 151 8.47 16.53 -16.57
CA ASP A 151 7.88 17.87 -16.45
C ASP A 151 6.97 18.24 -17.64
N SER A 152 6.64 17.28 -18.50
CA SER A 152 5.80 17.48 -19.68
C SER A 152 4.45 16.79 -19.53
N VAL A 153 3.36 17.55 -19.76
CA VAL A 153 2.00 16.99 -19.86
C VAL A 153 1.91 15.97 -21.00
N LEU A 154 2.56 16.24 -22.14
CA LEU A 154 2.61 15.28 -23.25
C LEU A 154 3.41 14.02 -22.88
N GLY A 155 4.50 14.17 -22.11
CA GLY A 155 5.26 13.04 -21.58
C GLY A 155 4.41 12.17 -20.67
N PHE A 156 3.61 12.78 -19.80
CA PHE A 156 2.64 12.07 -18.96
C PHE A 156 1.54 11.38 -19.77
N LEU A 157 0.97 12.02 -20.79
CA LEU A 157 -0.06 11.42 -21.63
C LEU A 157 0.48 10.25 -22.47
N HIS A 158 1.73 10.33 -22.94
CA HIS A 158 2.40 9.23 -23.61
C HIS A 158 2.58 8.04 -22.66
N TYR A 159 3.12 8.29 -21.46
CA TYR A 159 3.21 7.27 -20.41
C TYR A 159 1.84 6.65 -20.13
N LEU A 160 0.81 7.46 -19.91
CA LEU A 160 -0.54 6.94 -19.62
C LEU A 160 -1.07 6.06 -20.76
N GLY A 161 -0.83 6.44 -22.02
CA GLY A 161 -1.28 5.69 -23.19
C GLY A 161 -0.66 4.29 -23.31
N ASP A 162 0.56 4.09 -22.82
CA ASP A 162 1.21 2.77 -22.85
C ASP A 162 0.58 1.75 -21.89
N PHE A 163 -0.25 2.20 -20.94
CA PHE A 163 -0.92 1.34 -19.95
C PHE A 163 -2.46 1.30 -20.08
N MET A 164 -3.04 1.96 -21.09
CA MET A 164 -4.49 2.00 -21.33
C MET A 164 -4.99 1.00 -22.37
#